data_AF-A0A3D3F1P6-F1
#
_entry.id   AF-A0A3D3F1P6-F1
#
_cell.length_a   1.000
_cell.length_b   1.000
_cell.length_c   1.000
_cell.angle_alpha   90.00
_cell.angle_beta   90.00
_cell.angle_gamma   90.00
#
_symmetry.space_group_name_H-M   'P 1'
#
loop_
_entity.id
_entity.type
_entity.pdbx_description
1 polymer ?
#
loop_
_entity_poly.entity_id
_entity_poly.type
_entity_poly.pdbx_seq_one_letter_code
_entity_poly.pdbx_strand_id
1 'polypeptide(L)'
;IWTDSFKTFCLIVSVGLCIYYIAKDLGTNIAGAITLIKDSEMSKTFFFEDINDKRYFFKQFLAGVFTMIATTGLDQDMMQKSLSCKNPLDSQKNMITGGILQIFVVLLFLMLGVLLYTYASVNQIVLPADGDEVFPFLAAGGFFPA
;
A
#
# COMPACT_ATOMS: atom_id res chain seq x y z
N ILE A 1 19.35 11.74 -2.04
CA ILE A 1 19.06 10.60 -2.94
C ILE A 1 19.47 9.28 -2.28
N TRP A 2 20.75 9.03 -1.96
CA TRP A 2 21.20 7.77 -1.33
C TRP A 2 20.44 7.36 -0.05
N THR A 3 20.28 8.28 0.91
CA THR A 3 19.54 8.00 2.16
C THR A 3 18.05 7.72 1.93
N ASP A 4 17.46 8.35 0.92
CA ASP A 4 16.05 8.18 0.57
C ASP A 4 15.80 6.81 -0.07
N SER A 5 16.70 6.39 -0.96
CA SER A 5 16.70 5.03 -1.52
C SER A 5 16.90 3.96 -0.44
N PHE A 6 17.82 4.18 0.51
CA PHE A 6 18.03 3.24 1.62
C PHE A 6 16.80 3.16 2.53
N LYS A 7 16.19 4.29 2.88
CA LYS A 7 14.96 4.34 3.68
C LYS A 7 13.82 3.55 3.02
N THR A 8 13.62 3.77 1.72
CA THR A 8 12.58 3.07 0.95
C THR A 8 12.86 1.57 0.87
N PHE A 9 14.11 1.18 0.68
CA PHE A 9 14.52 -0.22 0.70
C PHE A 9 14.22 -0.89 2.05
N CYS A 10 14.65 -0.28 3.17
CA CYS A 10 14.37 -0.80 4.51
C CYS A 10 12.86 -0.90 4.78
N LEU A 11 12.07 0.07 4.34
CA LEU A 11 10.61 0.04 4.46
C LEU A 11 10.01 -1.17 3.74
N ILE A 12 10.37 -1.38 2.47
CA ILE A 12 9.84 -2.49 1.65
C ILE A 12 10.22 -3.83 2.26
N VAL A 13 11.47 -3.99 2.71
CA VAL A 13 11.93 -5.22 3.38
C VAL A 13 11.15 -5.46 4.67
N SER A 14 10.95 -4.42 5.49
CA SER A 14 10.21 -4.54 6.76
C SER A 14 8.76 -4.97 6.52
N VAL A 15 8.08 -4.36 5.56
CA VAL A 15 6.70 -4.74 5.19
C VAL A 15 6.65 -6.18 4.68
N GLY A 16 7.59 -6.59 3.83
CA GLY A 16 7.68 -7.95 3.34
C GLY A 16 7.88 -8.98 4.46
N LEU A 17 8.73 -8.67 5.45
CA LEU A 17 8.93 -9.50 6.63
C LEU A 17 7.66 -9.56 7.50
N CYS A 18 6.99 -8.43 7.75
CA CYS A 18 5.74 -8.41 8.50
C CYS A 18 4.67 -9.32 7.87
N ILE A 19 4.49 -9.22 6.54
CA ILE A 19 3.58 -10.09 5.80
C ILE A 19 3.96 -11.56 5.97
N TYR A 20 5.25 -11.89 5.85
CA TYR A 20 5.75 -13.25 6.00
C TYR A 20 5.49 -13.81 7.41
N TYR A 21 5.81 -13.06 8.45
CA TYR A 21 5.63 -13.48 9.85
C TYR A 21 4.15 -13.64 10.22
N ILE A 22 3.28 -12.71 9.84
CA ILE A 22 1.83 -12.83 10.07
C ILE A 22 1.27 -14.05 9.32
N ALA A 23 1.64 -14.23 8.05
CA ALA A 23 1.17 -15.35 7.25
C ALA A 23 1.53 -16.69 7.91
N LYS A 24 2.78 -16.81 8.39
CA LYS A 24 3.28 -18.00 9.09
C LYS A 24 2.51 -18.27 10.38
N ASP A 25 2.20 -17.25 11.16
CA ASP A 25 1.43 -17.38 12.42
C ASP A 25 -0.01 -17.81 12.18
N LEU A 26 -0.61 -17.32 11.09
CA LEU A 26 -1.91 -17.78 10.62
C LEU A 26 -1.88 -19.23 10.08
N GLY A 27 -0.73 -19.90 10.14
CA GLY A 27 -0.55 -21.26 9.61
C GLY A 27 -0.56 -21.32 8.08
N THR A 28 -0.28 -20.20 7.41
CA THR A 28 -0.31 -20.08 5.95
C THR A 28 1.05 -19.71 5.37
N ASN A 29 1.20 -19.91 4.06
CA ASN A 29 2.37 -19.44 3.32
C ASN A 29 2.01 -18.14 2.57
N ILE A 30 2.97 -17.48 1.93
CA ILE A 30 2.71 -16.26 1.12
C ILE A 30 1.59 -16.50 0.09
N ALA A 31 1.56 -17.67 -0.56
CA ALA A 31 0.48 -18.03 -1.48
C ALA A 31 -0.89 -18.16 -0.77
N GLY A 32 -0.92 -18.72 0.45
CA GLY A 32 -2.13 -18.82 1.25
C GLY A 32 -2.61 -17.45 1.74
N ALA A 33 -1.70 -16.56 2.12
CA ALA A 33 -2.02 -15.17 2.45
C ALA A 33 -2.69 -14.44 1.28
N ILE A 34 -2.20 -14.64 0.04
CA ILE A 34 -2.84 -14.07 -1.16
C ILE A 34 -4.27 -14.63 -1.34
N THR A 35 -4.48 -15.93 -1.11
CA THR A 35 -5.81 -16.53 -1.18
C THR A 35 -6.75 -15.96 -0.11
N LEU A 36 -6.30 -15.88 1.14
CA LEU A 36 -7.06 -15.25 2.24
C LEU A 36 -7.46 -13.82 1.92
N ILE A 37 -6.55 -13.05 1.32
CA ILE A 37 -6.84 -11.67 0.91
C ILE A 37 -7.90 -11.65 -0.20
N LYS A 38 -7.78 -12.51 -1.21
CA LYS A 38 -8.74 -12.58 -2.33
C LYS A 38 -10.14 -12.98 -1.89
N ASP A 39 -10.25 -13.87 -0.91
CA ASP A 39 -11.53 -14.33 -0.38
C ASP A 39 -12.14 -13.32 0.62
N SER A 40 -11.34 -12.38 1.12
CA SER A 40 -11.82 -11.31 2.01
C SER A 40 -12.70 -10.31 1.25
N GLU A 41 -13.84 -9.93 1.85
CA GLU A 41 -14.70 -8.86 1.35
C GLU A 41 -13.96 -7.51 1.22
N MET A 42 -12.89 -7.31 2.00
CA MET A 42 -12.03 -6.12 1.95
C MET A 42 -11.23 -6.00 0.63
N SER A 43 -11.16 -7.06 -0.18
CA SER A 43 -10.47 -7.03 -1.48
C SER A 43 -11.33 -6.50 -2.63
N LYS A 44 -12.62 -6.25 -2.41
CA LYS A 44 -13.52 -5.70 -3.44
C LYS A 44 -12.99 -4.33 -3.88
N THR A 45 -12.47 -4.28 -5.11
CA THR A 45 -11.82 -3.08 -5.67
C THR A 45 -12.78 -2.23 -6.52
N PHE A 46 -13.79 -2.86 -7.12
CA PHE A 46 -14.71 -2.20 -8.04
C PHE A 46 -16.10 -2.06 -7.42
N PHE A 47 -16.55 -0.82 -7.23
CA PHE A 47 -17.89 -0.49 -6.76
C PHE A 47 -18.66 0.28 -7.84
N PHE A 48 -19.61 -0.40 -8.49
CA PHE A 48 -20.44 0.18 -9.55
C PHE A 48 -21.91 0.33 -9.15
N GLU A 49 -22.29 -0.13 -7.96
CA GLU A 49 -23.68 -0.34 -7.55
C GLU A 49 -24.38 0.96 -7.14
N ASP A 50 -23.70 1.86 -6.42
CA ASP A 50 -24.27 3.12 -5.93
C ASP A 50 -23.41 4.32 -6.34
N ILE A 51 -24.02 5.23 -7.09
CA ILE A 51 -23.39 6.48 -7.53
C ILE A 51 -23.11 7.39 -6.33
N ASN A 52 -23.91 7.34 -5.26
CA ASN A 52 -23.73 8.16 -4.07
C ASN A 52 -22.62 7.64 -3.15
N ASP A 53 -22.23 6.36 -3.25
CA ASP A 53 -21.11 5.80 -2.49
C ASP A 53 -19.83 6.58 -2.82
N LYS A 54 -19.07 6.93 -1.77
CA LYS A 54 -17.74 7.55 -1.92
C LYS A 54 -16.77 6.63 -2.64
N ARG A 55 -17.02 5.32 -2.60
CA ARG A 55 -16.23 4.28 -3.24
C ARG A 55 -16.59 4.02 -4.70
N TYR A 56 -17.59 4.73 -5.23
CA TYR A 56 -18.02 4.57 -6.61
C TYR A 56 -16.84 4.71 -7.57
N PHE A 57 -16.67 3.71 -8.44
CA PHE A 57 -15.47 3.55 -9.26
C PHE A 57 -15.10 4.81 -10.03
N PHE A 58 -16.05 5.43 -10.73
CA PHE A 58 -15.74 6.62 -11.54
C PHE A 58 -15.38 7.85 -10.70
N LYS A 59 -15.94 7.97 -9.47
CA LYS A 59 -15.54 9.04 -8.53
C LYS A 59 -14.10 8.84 -8.09
N GLN A 60 -13.75 7.63 -7.67
CA GLN A 60 -12.38 7.32 -7.24
C GLN A 60 -11.37 7.38 -8.38
N PHE A 61 -11.74 6.88 -9.57
CA PHE A 61 -10.89 6.92 -10.77
C PHE A 61 -10.56 8.36 -11.14
N LEU A 62 -11.57 9.23 -11.24
CA LEU A 62 -11.37 10.63 -11.58
C LEU A 62 -10.61 11.39 -10.49
N ALA A 63 -10.91 11.12 -9.21
CA ALA A 63 -10.14 11.66 -8.09
C ALA A 63 -8.66 11.24 -8.13
N GLY A 64 -8.38 9.99 -8.48
CA GLY A 64 -7.02 9.48 -8.66
C GLY A 64 -6.28 10.18 -9.80
N VAL A 65 -6.95 10.39 -10.96
CA VAL A 65 -6.38 11.15 -12.08
C VAL A 65 -6.02 12.57 -11.65
N PHE A 66 -6.93 13.28 -10.97
CA PHE A 66 -6.65 14.64 -10.49
C PHE A 66 -5.55 14.67 -9.43
N THR A 67 -5.50 13.67 -8.54
CA THR A 67 -4.46 13.56 -7.52
C THR A 67 -3.08 13.39 -8.17
N MET A 68 -2.97 12.54 -9.19
CA MET A 68 -1.72 12.34 -9.95
C MET A 68 -1.29 13.63 -10.67
N ILE A 69 -2.22 14.35 -11.28
CA ILE A 69 -1.93 15.64 -11.93
C ILE A 69 -1.43 16.66 -10.91
N ALA A 70 -2.07 16.76 -9.75
CA ALA A 70 -1.65 17.69 -8.71
C ALA A 70 -0.25 17.36 -8.17
N THR A 71 0.01 16.09 -7.83
CA THR A 71 1.29 15.68 -7.22
C THR A 71 2.44 15.58 -8.22
N THR A 72 2.19 15.33 -9.50
CA THR A 72 3.26 15.18 -10.51
C THR A 72 3.42 16.43 -11.36
N GLY A 73 2.33 17.15 -11.62
CA GLY A 73 2.31 18.30 -12.54
C GLY A 73 2.31 19.67 -11.86
N LEU A 74 1.82 19.80 -10.63
CA LEU A 74 1.75 21.08 -9.92
C LEU A 74 2.74 21.17 -8.73
N ASP A 75 3.14 20.03 -8.17
CA ASP A 75 4.13 19.95 -7.11
C ASP A 75 5.53 20.29 -7.66
N GLN A 76 6.09 21.41 -7.19
CA GLN A 76 7.35 21.95 -7.69
C GLN A 76 8.52 20.99 -7.45
N ASP A 77 8.53 20.21 -6.36
CA ASP A 77 9.63 19.31 -6.03
C ASP A 77 9.63 18.07 -6.95
N MET A 78 8.44 17.58 -7.32
CA MET A 78 8.29 16.44 -8.22
C MET A 78 8.46 16.85 -9.69
N MET A 79 7.94 18.02 -10.06
CA MET A 79 8.10 18.58 -11.40
C MET A 79 9.58 18.88 -11.71
N GLN A 80 10.33 19.47 -10.77
CA GLN A 80 11.75 19.75 -10.96
C GLN A 80 12.60 18.48 -11.07
N LYS A 81 12.27 17.41 -10.32
CA LYS A 81 12.92 16.10 -10.48
C LYS A 81 12.70 15.52 -11.87
N SER A 82 11.49 15.67 -12.42
CA SER A 82 11.16 15.22 -13.77
C SER A 82 11.90 16.01 -14.87
N LEU A 83 12.09 17.32 -14.67
CA LEU A 83 12.80 18.23 -15.60
C LEU A 83 14.33 18.17 -15.50
N SER A 84 14.87 17.66 -14.39
CA SER A 84 16.32 17.51 -14.17
C SER A 84 16.92 16.33 -14.95
N CYS A 85 16.08 15.51 -15.60
CA CYS A 85 16.53 14.42 -16.46
C CYS A 85 17.15 14.96 -17.76
N LYS A 86 18.23 14.31 -18.21
CA LYS A 86 19.04 14.74 -19.36
C LYS A 86 18.25 14.83 -20.67
N ASN A 87 17.25 13.97 -20.86
CA ASN A 87 16.40 13.91 -22.05
C ASN A 87 14.92 13.73 -21.66
N PRO A 88 13.98 14.21 -22.48
CA PRO A 88 12.54 14.01 -22.25
C PRO A 88 12.14 12.53 -22.25
N LEU A 89 12.81 11.69 -23.05
CA LEU A 89 12.58 10.23 -23.05
C LEU A 89 13.02 9.58 -21.74
N ASP A 90 14.10 10.06 -21.12
CA ASP A 90 14.59 9.52 -19.85
C ASP A 90 13.69 9.95 -18.69
N SER A 91 13.15 11.17 -18.75
CA SER A 91 12.14 11.67 -17.83
C SER A 91 10.85 10.83 -17.85
N GLN A 92 10.35 10.49 -19.04
CA GLN A 92 9.17 9.62 -19.19
C GLN A 92 9.42 8.22 -18.62
N LYS A 93 10.59 7.62 -18.91
CA LYS A 93 10.97 6.32 -18.33
C LYS A 93 11.00 6.38 -16.81
N ASN A 94 11.62 7.42 -16.24
CA ASN A 94 11.67 7.61 -14.79
C ASN A 94 10.27 7.72 -14.17
N MET A 95 9.37 8.49 -14.80
CA MET A 95 7.99 8.63 -14.34
C MET A 95 7.21 7.31 -14.39
N ILE A 96 7.35 6.54 -15.48
CA ILE A 96 6.68 5.23 -15.61
C ILE A 96 7.26 4.22 -14.62
N THR A 97 8.58 4.12 -14.51
CA THR A 97 9.23 3.23 -13.53
C THR A 97 8.84 3.59 -12.10
N GLY A 98 8.80 4.89 -11.76
CA GLY A 98 8.34 5.37 -10.47
C GLY A 98 6.88 5.00 -10.19
N GLY A 99 6.00 5.18 -11.17
CA GLY A 99 4.59 4.78 -11.06
C GLY A 99 4.40 3.28 -10.85
N ILE A 100 5.14 2.44 -11.58
CA ILE A 100 5.08 0.97 -11.43
C ILE A 100 5.56 0.55 -10.03
N LEU A 101 6.67 1.12 -9.56
CA LEU A 101 7.17 0.86 -8.21
C LEU A 101 6.17 1.32 -7.13
N GLN A 102 5.54 2.48 -7.32
CA GLN A 102 4.52 3.00 -6.41
C GLN A 102 3.33 2.04 -6.30
N ILE A 103 2.84 1.51 -7.43
CA ILE A 103 1.76 0.51 -7.44
C ILE A 103 2.15 -0.72 -6.62
N PHE A 104 3.37 -1.23 -6.81
CA PHE A 104 3.86 -2.39 -6.07
C PHE A 104 3.93 -2.13 -4.56
N VAL A 105 4.46 -0.99 -4.14
CA VAL A 105 4.57 -0.63 -2.72
C VAL A 105 3.18 -0.46 -2.09
N VAL A 106 2.26 0.25 -2.75
CA VAL A 106 0.89 0.42 -2.24
C VAL A 106 0.18 -0.93 -2.12
N LEU A 107 0.36 -1.83 -3.08
CA LEU A 107 -0.21 -3.17 -3.03
C LEU A 107 0.32 -3.96 -1.83
N LEU A 108 1.63 -3.89 -1.53
CA LEU A 108 2.21 -4.50 -0.33
C LEU A 108 1.54 -3.98 0.95
N PHE A 109 1.35 -2.66 1.07
CA PHE A 109 0.68 -2.06 2.24
C PHE A 109 -0.79 -2.49 2.36
N LEU A 110 -1.53 -2.58 1.24
CA LEU A 110 -2.91 -3.06 1.25
C LEU A 110 -3.00 -4.53 1.68
N MET A 111 -2.11 -5.39 1.17
CA MET A 111 -2.04 -6.79 1.59
C MET A 111 -1.73 -6.91 3.08
N LEU A 112 -0.76 -6.15 3.57
CA LEU A 112 -0.44 -6.09 5.00
C LEU A 112 -1.67 -5.66 5.82
N GLY A 113 -2.40 -4.62 5.39
CA GLY A 113 -3.61 -4.16 6.06
C GLY A 113 -4.64 -5.28 6.25
N VAL A 114 -5.02 -5.96 5.17
CA VAL A 114 -5.99 -7.08 5.23
C VAL A 114 -5.49 -8.20 6.16
N LEU A 115 -4.19 -8.51 6.13
CA LEU A 115 -3.61 -9.52 7.01
C LEU A 115 -3.63 -9.10 8.48
N LEU A 116 -3.39 -7.83 8.82
CA LEU A 116 -3.47 -7.33 10.19
C LEU A 116 -4.89 -7.45 10.76
N TYR A 117 -5.90 -7.08 9.97
CA TYR A 117 -7.30 -7.22 10.39
C TYR A 117 -7.71 -8.68 10.56
N THR A 118 -7.30 -9.55 9.62
CA THR A 118 -7.52 -10.99 9.74
C THR A 118 -6.83 -11.56 10.97
N TYR A 119 -5.58 -11.16 11.21
CA TYR A 119 -4.78 -11.58 12.36
C TYR A 119 -5.43 -11.21 13.70
N ALA A 120 -5.87 -9.96 13.83
CA ALA A 120 -6.54 -9.48 15.04
C ALA A 120 -7.87 -10.20 15.27
N SER A 121 -8.62 -10.47 14.19
CA SER A 121 -9.87 -11.24 14.28
C SER A 121 -9.65 -12.68 14.76
N VAL A 122 -8.59 -13.35 14.29
CA VAL A 122 -8.26 -14.72 14.69
C VAL A 122 -7.80 -14.78 16.14
N ASN A 123 -6.96 -13.82 16.56
CA ASN A 123 -6.41 -13.76 17.91
C ASN A 123 -7.32 -13.04 18.92
N GLN A 124 -8.54 -12.64 18.52
CA GLN A 124 -9.50 -11.92 19.36
C GLN A 124 -8.91 -10.64 19.99
N ILE A 125 -8.06 -9.93 19.22
CA ILE A 125 -7.42 -8.68 19.64
C ILE A 125 -8.39 -7.53 19.35
N VAL A 126 -8.65 -6.71 20.36
CA VAL A 126 -9.43 -5.47 20.19
C VAL A 126 -8.55 -4.43 19.51
N LEU A 127 -8.87 -4.12 18.25
CA LEU A 127 -8.17 -3.10 17.47
C LEU A 127 -8.59 -1.68 17.89
N PRO A 128 -7.70 -0.69 17.73
CA PRO A 128 -8.06 0.71 17.87
C PRO A 128 -9.12 1.14 16.83
N ALA A 129 -9.85 2.20 17.13
CA ALA A 129 -10.88 2.73 16.22
C ALA A 129 -10.27 3.33 14.94
N ASP A 130 -9.06 3.89 15.06
CA ASP A 130 -8.34 4.49 13.94
C ASP A 130 -7.47 3.46 13.22
N GLY A 131 -7.74 3.29 11.93
CA GLY A 131 -7.05 2.30 11.09
C GLY A 131 -5.53 2.52 10.98
N ASP A 132 -5.07 3.77 11.09
CA ASP A 132 -3.65 4.13 11.03
C ASP A 132 -2.87 3.67 12.27
N GLU A 133 -3.56 3.45 13.40
CA GLU A 133 -2.97 2.96 14.64
C GLU A 133 -2.84 1.44 14.68
N VAL A 134 -3.53 0.72 13.79
CA VAL A 134 -3.56 -0.76 13.80
C VAL A 134 -2.16 -1.37 13.63
N PHE A 135 -1.37 -0.86 12.68
CA PHE A 135 -0.01 -1.38 12.47
C PHE A 135 0.93 -1.05 13.66
N PRO A 136 1.04 0.22 14.13
CA PRO A 136 1.81 0.54 15.33
C PRO A 136 1.36 -0.22 16.57
N PHE A 137 0.05 -0.39 16.77
CA PHE A 137 -0.51 -1.09 17.92
C PHE A 137 -0.08 -2.57 17.94
N LEU A 138 -0.21 -3.27 16.81
CA LEU A 138 0.21 -4.66 16.71
C LEU A 138 1.75 -4.80 16.80
N ALA A 139 2.49 -3.89 16.16
CA ALA A 139 3.96 -3.90 16.14
C ALA A 139 4.58 -3.59 17.50
N ALA A 140 4.12 -2.55 18.18
CA ALA A 140 4.64 -2.12 19.48
C ALA A 140 4.04 -2.92 20.64
N GLY A 141 2.84 -3.48 20.47
CA GLY A 141 2.16 -4.29 21.48
C GLY A 141 2.76 -5.69 21.70
N GLY A 142 3.79 -6.07 20.93
CA GLY A 142 4.44 -7.38 21.05
C GLY A 142 3.59 -8.54 20.53
N PHE A 143 2.57 -8.24 19.71
CA PHE A 143 1.69 -9.24 19.10
C PHE A 143 2.28 -9.87 17.84
N PHE A 144 3.31 -9.27 17.24
CA PHE A 144 4.00 -9.91 16.13
C PHE A 144 4.84 -11.09 16.63
N PRO A 145 4.80 -12.24 15.94
CA PRO A 145 5.66 -13.37 16.26
C PRO A 145 7.12 -12.99 16.02
N ALA A 146 7.98 -13.36 16.97
CA ALA A 146 9.43 -13.15 16.93
C ALA A 146 10.13 -13.98 15.85
#